data_AF-A0A9P0AMG0-F1
#
_entry.id   AF-A0A9P0AMG0-F1
#
_cell.length_a   1.000
_cell.length_b   1.000
_cell.length_c   1.000
_cell.angle_alpha   90.00
_cell.angle_beta   90.00
_cell.angle_gamma   90.00
#
_symmetry.space_group_name_H-M   'P 1'
#
loop_
_entity.id
_entity.type
_entity.pdbx_description
1 polymer ?
#
loop_
_entity_poly.entity_id
_entity_poly.type
_entity_poly.pdbx_seq_one_letter_code
_entity_poly.pdbx_strand_id
1 'polypeptide(L)'
;MSRQQRRRRTIINPAAQRRANFEDDNVVNEWGEEWTDDNDDTKNDPFILAVGSKLLENHRESHLTGHLSSKMRDLALLLRQMQIIDPNVKLSSDCLRTDQATNLLKSIQIVSGFDPETGLVKKPSMPNRLGPSINIAWDILRNDVLLNQTLPYEGKQKEIFEYDSAQRLFKSEWKFKISSNAEKSRKAALTKV
;
A
#
# COMPACT_ATOMS: atom_id res chain seq x y z
N MET A 1 -25.53 -52.12 -2.88
CA MET A 1 -25.86 -50.67 -2.92
C MET A 1 -25.46 -50.03 -1.60
N SER A 2 -24.47 -49.14 -1.58
CA SER A 2 -24.24 -48.22 -0.44
C SER A 2 -23.45 -47.00 -0.93
N ARG A 3 -23.92 -45.83 -0.47
CA ARG A 3 -23.75 -44.50 -1.06
C ARG A 3 -22.37 -43.90 -0.80
N GLN A 4 -21.81 -43.32 -1.85
CA GLN A 4 -20.75 -42.32 -1.80
C GLN A 4 -21.09 -41.22 -0.78
N GLN A 5 -20.25 -41.03 0.22
CA GLN A 5 -20.15 -39.75 0.93
C GLN A 5 -18.87 -39.05 0.47
N ARG A 6 -18.97 -38.37 -0.68
CA ARG A 6 -18.01 -37.33 -1.06
C ARG A 6 -18.17 -36.18 -0.08
N ARG A 7 -17.22 -36.05 0.86
CA ARG A 7 -17.05 -34.83 1.67
C ARG A 7 -16.73 -33.68 0.71
N ARG A 8 -17.72 -32.86 0.37
CA ARG A 8 -17.51 -31.54 -0.25
C ARG A 8 -16.74 -30.71 0.77
N ARG A 9 -15.42 -30.55 0.58
CA ARG A 9 -14.66 -29.48 1.23
C ARG A 9 -15.22 -28.17 0.67
N THR A 10 -15.93 -27.43 1.49
CA THR A 10 -16.26 -26.03 1.18
C THR A 10 -14.94 -25.30 0.96
N ILE A 11 -14.68 -24.88 -0.27
CA ILE A 11 -13.54 -24.03 -0.60
C ILE A 11 -13.89 -22.66 -0.02
N ILE A 12 -13.38 -22.37 1.18
CA ILE A 12 -13.49 -21.03 1.75
C ILE A 12 -12.52 -20.17 0.95
N ASN A 13 -13.03 -19.12 0.31
CA ASN A 13 -12.21 -18.14 -0.40
C ASN A 13 -11.26 -17.46 0.61
N PRO A 14 -9.93 -17.54 0.44
CA PRO A 14 -8.97 -16.92 1.36
C PRO A 14 -9.20 -15.41 1.53
N ALA A 15 -9.72 -14.72 0.51
CA ALA A 15 -10.08 -13.31 0.60
C ALA A 15 -11.31 -13.06 1.50
N ALA A 16 -12.27 -13.99 1.51
CA ALA A 16 -13.42 -13.93 2.40
C ALA A 16 -13.04 -14.23 3.86
N GLN A 17 -12.05 -15.10 4.07
CA GLN A 17 -11.55 -15.43 5.40
C GLN A 17 -10.67 -14.32 6.00
N ARG A 18 -9.94 -13.56 5.15
CA ARG A 18 -9.25 -12.33 5.57
C ARG A 18 -10.24 -11.22 5.96
N ARG A 19 -11.38 -11.10 5.27
CA ARG A 19 -12.47 -10.17 5.66
C ARG A 19 -13.10 -10.54 7.00
N ALA A 20 -13.39 -11.82 7.24
CA ALA A 20 -14.02 -12.29 8.48
C ALA A 20 -13.13 -12.13 9.73
N ASN A 21 -11.80 -12.14 9.57
CA ASN A 21 -10.86 -11.90 10.68
C ASN A 21 -10.65 -10.41 11.00
N PHE A 22 -11.29 -9.50 10.25
CA PHE A 22 -11.14 -8.04 10.41
C PHE A 22 -12.31 -7.40 11.18
N GLU A 23 -13.41 -8.13 11.42
CA GLU A 23 -14.57 -7.69 12.22
C GLU A 23 -14.27 -7.75 13.74
N ASP A 24 -13.04 -7.41 14.16
CA ASP A 24 -12.75 -7.11 15.55
C ASP A 24 -12.91 -5.59 15.73
N ASP A 25 -14.14 -5.20 16.06
CA ASP A 25 -14.66 -3.83 16.17
C ASP A 25 -13.81 -2.89 17.05
N ASN A 26 -12.84 -3.42 17.80
CA ASN A 26 -11.96 -2.64 18.66
C ASN A 26 -10.81 -1.94 17.94
N VAL A 27 -10.38 -2.41 16.76
CA VAL A 27 -9.28 -1.72 16.08
C VAL A 27 -9.79 -0.40 15.53
N VAL A 28 -10.93 -0.36 14.83
CA VAL A 28 -11.46 0.78 14.06
C VAL A 28 -11.84 2.02 14.91
N ASN A 29 -11.97 1.89 16.22
CA ASN A 29 -12.50 2.97 17.09
C ASN A 29 -11.44 3.91 17.70
N GLU A 30 -10.13 3.61 17.65
CA GLU A 30 -9.06 4.54 18.10
C GLU A 30 -8.60 5.55 17.00
N TRP A 31 -9.34 5.68 15.89
CA TRP A 31 -8.88 6.35 14.66
C TRP A 31 -9.38 7.78 14.47
N GLY A 32 -10.19 8.31 15.39
CA GLY A 32 -10.86 9.59 15.22
C GLY A 32 -10.39 10.62 16.23
N GLU A 33 -9.61 11.61 15.78
CA GLU A 33 -9.71 13.02 16.22
C GLU A 33 -9.07 14.02 15.21
N GLU A 34 -8.32 13.57 14.20
CA GLU A 34 -7.76 14.45 13.13
C GLU A 34 -8.03 13.92 11.71
N TRP A 35 -9.21 13.34 11.48
CA TRP A 35 -9.66 12.83 10.18
C TRP A 35 -11.16 13.14 10.02
N THR A 36 -11.49 14.38 9.67
CA THR A 36 -12.87 14.90 9.66
C THR A 36 -13.65 14.61 8.37
N ASP A 37 -13.37 13.51 7.68
CA ASP A 37 -14.20 13.08 6.55
C ASP A 37 -14.54 11.59 6.71
N ASP A 38 -15.75 11.36 7.23
CA ASP A 38 -16.30 10.02 7.52
C ASP A 38 -16.74 9.25 6.26
N ASN A 39 -16.58 9.84 5.08
CA ASN A 39 -16.95 9.27 3.77
C ASN A 39 -15.75 8.80 2.92
N ASP A 40 -14.57 8.60 3.51
CA ASP A 40 -13.38 8.28 2.71
C ASP A 40 -13.32 6.78 2.33
N ASP A 41 -13.71 6.47 1.09
CA ASP A 41 -13.61 5.15 0.45
C ASP A 41 -12.20 4.54 0.57
N THR A 42 -11.15 5.35 0.79
CA THR A 42 -9.77 4.87 0.95
C THR A 42 -9.52 4.15 2.29
N LYS A 43 -10.32 4.40 3.33
CA LYS A 43 -10.23 3.66 4.62
C LYS A 43 -10.58 2.19 4.46
N ASN A 44 -11.44 1.87 3.50
CA ASN A 44 -11.91 0.53 3.20
C ASN A 44 -11.18 -0.11 2.01
N ASP A 45 -10.11 0.52 1.51
CA ASP A 45 -9.32 -0.03 0.41
C ASP A 45 -8.75 -1.40 0.83
N PRO A 46 -9.14 -2.50 0.15
CA PRO A 46 -8.74 -3.85 0.55
C PRO A 46 -7.23 -4.04 0.61
N PHE A 47 -6.48 -3.25 -0.16
CA PHE A 47 -5.04 -3.33 -0.25
C PHE A 47 -4.33 -2.62 0.91
N ILE A 48 -4.79 -1.42 1.27
CA ILE A 48 -4.30 -0.69 2.45
C ILE A 48 -4.52 -1.54 3.70
N LEU A 49 -5.70 -2.17 3.81
CA LEU A 49 -6.01 -3.09 4.90
C LEU A 49 -5.09 -4.32 4.88
N ALA A 50 -4.85 -4.93 3.71
CA ALA A 50 -3.95 -6.08 3.60
C ALA A 50 -2.50 -5.73 4.00
N VAL A 51 -2.00 -4.55 3.62
CA VAL A 51 -0.68 -4.06 4.06
C VAL A 51 -0.67 -3.84 5.57
N GLY A 52 -1.74 -3.25 6.11
CA GLY A 52 -1.93 -3.06 7.56
C GLY A 52 -1.86 -4.37 8.34
N SER A 53 -2.63 -5.37 7.91
CA SER A 53 -2.60 -6.72 8.49
C SER A 53 -1.20 -7.34 8.42
N LYS A 54 -0.51 -7.21 7.27
CA LYS A 54 0.82 -7.77 7.10
C LYS A 54 1.87 -7.12 8.00
N LEU A 55 1.76 -5.82 8.23
CA LEU A 55 2.63 -5.10 9.16
C LEU A 55 2.34 -5.47 10.62
N LEU A 56 1.07 -5.69 10.97
CA LEU A 56 0.65 -6.09 12.32
C LEU A 56 1.18 -7.50 12.68
N GLU A 57 1.28 -8.41 11.72
CA GLU A 57 1.89 -9.74 11.93
C GLU A 57 3.32 -9.64 12.50
N ASN A 58 4.08 -8.62 12.06
CA ASN A 58 5.47 -8.38 12.47
C ASN A 58 5.61 -7.48 13.72
N HIS A 59 4.53 -6.80 14.12
CA HIS A 59 4.54 -5.76 15.15
C HIS A 59 3.30 -5.90 16.03
N ARG A 60 3.30 -6.96 16.86
CA ARG A 60 2.18 -7.29 17.76
C ARG A 60 2.15 -6.40 19.01
N GLU A 61 3.19 -5.61 19.24
CA GLU A 61 3.30 -4.76 20.41
C GLU A 61 2.40 -3.53 20.30
N SER A 62 1.61 -3.27 21.35
CA SER A 62 0.61 -2.19 21.40
C SER A 62 1.19 -0.80 21.17
N HIS A 63 2.46 -0.56 21.49
CA HIS A 63 3.11 0.74 21.27
C HIS A 63 3.44 1.03 19.79
N LEU A 64 3.35 0.03 18.90
CA LEU A 64 3.64 0.18 17.46
C LEU A 64 2.39 0.50 16.63
N THR A 65 1.20 0.49 17.25
CA THR A 65 -0.09 0.83 16.62
C THR A 65 -0.09 2.22 15.98
N GLY A 66 0.48 3.22 16.67
CA GLY A 66 0.61 4.58 16.13
C GLY A 66 1.52 4.67 14.91
N HIS A 67 2.60 3.87 14.89
CA HIS A 67 3.51 3.79 13.74
C HIS A 67 2.83 3.14 12.53
N LEU A 68 2.09 2.06 12.77
CA LEU A 68 1.29 1.37 11.75
C LEU A 68 0.21 2.29 11.18
N SER A 69 -0.54 2.97 12.04
CA SER A 69 -1.57 3.92 11.66
C SER A 69 -1.01 5.04 10.77
N SER A 70 0.18 5.53 11.09
CA SER A 70 0.86 6.54 10.26
C SER A 70 1.20 6.02 8.86
N LYS A 71 1.63 4.75 8.74
CA LYS A 71 1.88 4.11 7.43
C LYS A 71 0.60 3.94 6.62
N MET A 72 -0.49 3.50 7.25
CA MET A 72 -1.78 3.33 6.58
C MET A 72 -2.35 4.67 6.12
N ARG A 73 -2.26 5.72 6.94
CA ARG A 73 -2.66 7.08 6.56
C ARG A 73 -1.85 7.60 5.38
N ASP A 74 -0.53 7.40 5.37
CA ASP A 74 0.31 7.81 4.25
C ASP A 74 -0.09 7.09 2.94
N LEU A 75 -0.43 5.80 3.01
CA LEU A 75 -0.91 5.03 1.86
C LEU A 75 -2.27 5.53 1.35
N ALA A 76 -3.19 5.86 2.26
CA ALA A 76 -4.50 6.43 1.89
C ALA A 76 -4.35 7.79 1.20
N LEU A 77 -3.49 8.67 1.75
CA LEU A 77 -3.15 9.95 1.12
C LEU A 77 -2.55 9.76 -0.27
N LEU A 78 -1.70 8.74 -0.43
CA LEU A 78 -1.11 8.41 -1.72
C LEU A 78 -2.16 7.96 -2.74
N LEU A 79 -3.09 7.08 -2.35
CA LEU A 79 -4.19 6.64 -3.21
C LEU A 79 -5.05 7.83 -3.65
N ARG A 80 -5.44 8.71 -2.72
CA ARG A 80 -6.22 9.90 -3.04
C ARG A 80 -5.48 10.81 -4.03
N GLN A 81 -4.18 11.01 -3.83
CA GLN A 81 -3.38 11.79 -4.77
C GLN A 81 -3.28 11.13 -6.16
N MET A 82 -3.20 9.80 -6.21
CA MET A 82 -3.24 9.05 -7.47
C MET A 82 -4.58 9.22 -8.20
N GLN A 83 -5.69 9.14 -7.49
CA GLN A 83 -7.04 9.36 -8.04
C GLN A 83 -7.22 10.79 -8.60
N ILE A 84 -6.52 11.78 -8.03
CA ILE A 84 -6.51 13.15 -8.57
C ILE A 84 -5.71 13.23 -9.88
N ILE A 85 -4.57 12.52 -9.96
CA ILE A 85 -3.72 12.54 -11.17
C ILE A 85 -4.35 11.72 -12.30
N ASP A 86 -4.90 10.57 -11.97
CA ASP A 86 -5.59 9.68 -12.89
C ASP A 86 -6.93 9.22 -12.29
N PRO A 87 -8.06 9.81 -12.71
CA PRO A 87 -9.39 9.46 -12.22
C PRO A 87 -9.82 8.00 -12.49
N ASN A 88 -9.09 7.27 -13.35
CA ASN A 88 -9.37 5.86 -13.62
C ASN A 88 -8.85 4.94 -12.51
N VAL A 89 -7.87 5.40 -11.73
CA VAL A 89 -7.42 4.68 -10.53
C VAL A 89 -8.57 4.62 -9.53
N LYS A 90 -8.97 3.43 -9.11
CA LYS A 90 -10.01 3.25 -8.07
C LYS A 90 -9.43 2.67 -6.80
N LEU A 91 -8.50 1.73 -6.95
CA LEU A 91 -7.93 0.97 -5.85
C LEU A 91 -6.40 1.12 -5.82
N SER A 92 -5.81 0.87 -4.65
CA SER A 92 -4.35 0.90 -4.50
C SER A 92 -3.62 -0.08 -5.42
N SER A 93 -4.27 -1.17 -5.83
CA SER A 93 -3.70 -2.13 -6.79
C SER A 93 -3.48 -1.52 -8.17
N ASP A 94 -4.32 -0.57 -8.57
CA ASP A 94 -4.24 0.08 -9.89
C ASP A 94 -3.00 0.97 -9.95
N CYS A 95 -2.63 1.59 -8.82
CA CYS A 95 -1.42 2.42 -8.68
C CYS A 95 -0.12 1.65 -8.86
N LEU A 96 -0.14 0.32 -8.73
CA LEU A 96 1.04 -0.55 -8.65
C LEU A 96 1.38 -1.23 -9.98
N ARG A 97 0.80 -0.73 -11.08
CA ARG A 97 1.03 -1.13 -12.48
C ARG A 97 2.14 -0.30 -13.13
N THR A 98 2.70 -0.79 -14.23
CA THR A 98 3.86 -0.17 -14.88
C THR A 98 3.51 1.19 -15.51
N ASP A 99 2.33 1.29 -16.10
CA ASP A 99 1.78 2.53 -16.67
C ASP A 99 1.60 3.63 -15.61
N GLN A 100 1.30 3.23 -14.36
CA GLN A 100 1.13 4.15 -13.24
C GLN A 100 2.41 4.46 -12.47
N ALA A 101 3.55 3.80 -12.75
CA ALA A 101 4.78 3.97 -11.96
C ALA A 101 5.28 5.43 -11.92
N THR A 102 5.13 6.17 -13.03
CA THR A 102 5.50 7.60 -13.09
C THR A 102 4.55 8.46 -12.27
N ASN A 103 3.24 8.19 -12.37
CA ASN A 103 2.22 8.88 -11.59
C ASN A 103 2.40 8.60 -10.09
N LEU A 104 2.76 7.37 -9.72
CA LEU A 104 3.05 6.96 -8.36
C LEU A 104 4.20 7.79 -7.77
N LEU A 105 5.32 7.91 -8.47
CA LEU A 105 6.45 8.73 -8.03
C LEU A 105 6.06 10.21 -7.89
N LYS A 106 5.32 10.75 -8.86
CA LYS A 106 4.83 12.13 -8.83
C LYS A 106 3.89 12.37 -7.65
N SER A 107 2.96 11.46 -7.38
CA SER A 107 2.08 11.52 -6.22
C SER A 107 2.85 11.54 -4.92
N ILE A 108 3.90 10.71 -4.79
CA ILE A 108 4.76 10.69 -3.60
C ILE A 108 5.47 12.03 -3.40
N GLN A 109 5.96 12.65 -4.48
CA GLN A 109 6.55 14.00 -4.40
C GLN A 109 5.54 15.03 -3.90
N ILE A 110 4.31 15.02 -4.44
CA ILE A 110 3.25 15.95 -4.06
C ILE A 110 2.88 15.78 -2.58
N VAL A 111 2.57 14.55 -2.13
CA VAL A 111 2.15 14.32 -0.73
C VAL A 111 3.27 14.58 0.28
N SER A 112 4.53 14.39 -0.14
CA SER A 112 5.71 14.74 0.66
C SER A 112 5.98 16.25 0.73
N GLY A 113 5.28 17.04 -0.09
CA GLY A 113 5.46 18.47 -0.21
C GLY A 113 6.79 18.84 -0.85
N PHE A 114 7.16 18.17 -1.94
CA PHE A 114 8.33 18.49 -2.73
C PHE A 114 8.23 19.89 -3.32
N ASP A 115 9.32 20.64 -3.21
CA ASP A 115 9.50 21.95 -3.81
C ASP A 115 10.55 21.84 -4.92
N PRO A 116 10.17 22.07 -6.21
CA PRO A 116 11.09 21.94 -7.33
C PRO A 116 12.21 22.98 -7.32
N GLU A 117 12.01 24.15 -6.73
CA GLU A 117 13.01 25.23 -6.71
C GLU A 117 14.16 24.91 -5.75
N THR A 118 13.83 24.37 -4.57
CA THR A 118 14.81 24.06 -3.53
C THR A 118 15.27 22.60 -3.57
N GLY A 119 14.50 21.72 -4.23
CA GLY A 119 14.68 20.28 -4.21
C GLY A 119 14.46 19.66 -2.82
N LEU A 120 13.76 20.36 -1.93
CA LEU A 120 13.45 19.93 -0.57
C LEU A 120 12.01 19.40 -0.47
N VAL A 121 11.72 18.67 0.59
CA VAL A 121 10.39 18.15 0.92
C VAL A 121 9.98 18.63 2.31
N LYS A 122 8.69 18.93 2.48
CA LYS A 122 8.13 19.34 3.78
C LYS A 122 8.07 18.18 4.78
N LYS A 123 7.82 16.97 4.31
CA LYS A 123 7.62 15.77 5.15
C LYS A 123 8.69 14.70 4.86
N PRO A 124 9.94 14.86 5.31
CA PRO A 124 11.02 13.92 4.98
C PRO A 124 10.83 12.50 5.57
N SER A 125 10.03 12.36 6.63
CA SER A 125 9.74 11.06 7.24
C SER A 125 8.72 10.23 6.46
N MET A 126 7.89 10.85 5.62
CA MET A 126 6.83 10.19 4.86
C MET A 126 7.40 9.26 3.76
N PRO A 127 8.37 9.68 2.92
CA PRO A 127 9.05 8.77 2.00
C PRO A 127 9.63 7.52 2.67
N ASN A 128 10.23 7.67 3.85
CA ASN A 128 10.81 6.54 4.61
C ASN A 128 9.74 5.55 5.10
N ARG A 129 8.51 6.02 5.34
CA ARG A 129 7.39 5.15 5.70
C ARG A 129 6.76 4.50 4.46
N LEU A 130 6.57 5.27 3.39
CA LEU A 130 5.92 4.84 2.15
C LEU A 130 6.73 3.80 1.37
N GLY A 131 8.04 3.99 1.19
CA GLY A 131 8.86 3.08 0.37
C GLY A 131 8.73 1.60 0.78
N PRO A 132 8.98 1.25 2.05
CA PRO A 132 8.76 -0.12 2.54
C PRO A 132 7.31 -0.58 2.43
N SER A 133 6.34 0.28 2.73
CA SER A 133 4.91 -0.06 2.68
C SER A 133 4.44 -0.39 1.25
N ILE A 134 4.91 0.35 0.25
CA ILE A 134 4.62 0.08 -1.17
C ILE A 134 5.27 -1.24 -1.61
N ASN A 135 6.49 -1.55 -1.13
CA ASN A 135 7.12 -2.84 -1.42
C ASN A 135 6.30 -4.02 -0.88
N ILE A 136 5.77 -3.91 0.34
CA ILE A 136 4.88 -4.92 0.92
C ILE A 136 3.62 -5.05 0.07
N ALA A 137 3.08 -3.95 -0.47
CA ALA A 137 1.91 -4.00 -1.34
C ALA A 137 2.17 -4.81 -2.63
N TRP A 138 3.33 -4.64 -3.28
CA TRP A 138 3.71 -5.49 -4.42
C TRP A 138 3.88 -6.97 -4.04
N ASP A 139 4.45 -7.26 -2.87
CA ASP A 139 4.56 -8.64 -2.39
C ASP A 139 3.19 -9.30 -2.19
N ILE A 140 2.23 -8.56 -1.63
CA ILE A 140 0.84 -9.02 -1.48
C ILE A 140 0.21 -9.31 -2.84
N LEU A 141 0.31 -8.40 -3.80
CA LEU A 141 -0.21 -8.59 -5.17
C LEU A 141 0.35 -9.85 -5.82
N ARG A 142 1.68 -10.03 -5.78
CA ARG A 142 2.35 -11.22 -6.32
C ARG A 142 1.85 -12.50 -5.67
N ASN A 143 1.77 -12.51 -4.35
CA ASN A 143 1.32 -13.69 -3.61
C ASN A 143 -0.14 -14.04 -3.95
N ASP A 144 -1.01 -13.04 -4.06
CA ASP A 144 -2.41 -13.26 -4.44
C ASP A 144 -2.52 -13.84 -5.88
N VAL A 145 -1.68 -13.40 -6.83
CA VAL A 145 -1.59 -14.01 -8.18
C VAL A 145 -1.10 -15.46 -8.12
N LEU A 146 -0.03 -15.72 -7.37
CA LEU A 146 0.56 -17.06 -7.26
C LEU A 146 -0.43 -18.06 -6.63
N LEU A 147 -1.14 -17.63 -5.59
CA LEU A 147 -2.12 -18.43 -4.86
C LEU A 147 -3.46 -18.58 -5.59
N ASN A 148 -3.74 -17.76 -6.61
CA ASN A 148 -4.98 -17.84 -7.37
C ASN A 148 -5.07 -19.19 -8.13
N GLN A 149 -5.97 -20.08 -7.72
CA GLN A 149 -6.12 -21.41 -8.33
C GLN A 149 -6.89 -21.39 -9.66
N THR A 150 -7.56 -20.27 -9.97
CA THR A 150 -8.40 -20.13 -11.16
C THR A 150 -7.65 -19.49 -12.34
N LEU A 151 -6.59 -18.74 -12.06
CA LEU A 151 -5.78 -18.08 -13.07
C LEU A 151 -4.83 -19.09 -13.74
N PRO A 152 -4.88 -19.25 -15.08
CA PRO A 152 -3.94 -20.12 -15.80
C PRO A 152 -2.49 -19.68 -15.62
N TYR A 153 -1.54 -20.60 -15.82
CA TYR A 153 -0.11 -20.33 -15.66
C TYR A 153 0.38 -19.11 -16.47
N GLU A 154 -0.01 -19.02 -17.74
CA GLU A 154 0.34 -17.88 -18.60
C GLU A 154 -0.20 -16.55 -18.05
N GLY A 155 -1.45 -16.55 -17.56
CA GLY A 155 -2.03 -15.39 -16.89
C GLY A 155 -1.28 -14.98 -15.64
N LYS A 156 -0.84 -15.95 -14.83
CA LYS A 156 0.02 -15.68 -13.65
C LYS A 156 1.34 -15.05 -14.04
N GLN A 157 2.01 -15.61 -15.05
CA GLN A 157 3.29 -15.09 -15.52
C GLN A 157 3.17 -13.65 -16.01
N LYS A 158 2.12 -13.35 -16.77
CA LYS A 158 1.86 -11.99 -17.26
C LYS A 158 1.67 -10.99 -16.11
N GLU A 159 0.83 -11.32 -15.14
CA GLU A 159 0.56 -10.45 -13.98
C GLU A 159 1.81 -10.26 -13.11
N ILE A 160 2.57 -11.33 -12.83
CA ILE A 160 3.81 -11.24 -12.05
C ILE A 160 4.84 -10.38 -12.78
N PHE A 161 5.03 -10.60 -14.08
CA PHE A 161 5.94 -9.81 -14.89
C PHE A 161 5.57 -8.31 -14.87
N GLU A 162 4.29 -8.00 -14.94
CA GLU A 162 3.79 -6.62 -14.84
C GLU A 162 4.17 -5.98 -13.50
N TYR A 163 3.89 -6.64 -12.37
CA TYR A 163 4.24 -6.11 -11.04
C TYR A 163 5.75 -6.01 -10.82
N ASP A 164 6.54 -6.97 -11.30
CA ASP A 164 8.00 -6.94 -11.19
C ASP A 164 8.61 -5.82 -12.04
N SER A 165 8.06 -5.59 -13.23
CA SER A 165 8.47 -4.49 -14.11
C SER A 165 8.14 -3.13 -13.48
N ALA A 166 6.92 -2.96 -12.96
CA ALA A 166 6.49 -1.77 -12.24
C ALA A 166 7.37 -1.49 -11.02
N GLN A 167 7.62 -2.50 -10.18
CA GLN A 167 8.46 -2.37 -8.99
C GLN A 167 9.91 -2.02 -9.36
N ARG A 168 10.46 -2.62 -10.42
CA ARG A 168 11.82 -2.32 -10.89
C ARG A 168 11.94 -0.88 -11.35
N LEU A 169 10.99 -0.40 -12.15
CA LEU A 169 10.94 0.99 -12.63
C LEU A 169 10.80 1.97 -11.46
N PHE A 170 9.93 1.67 -10.51
CA PHE A 170 9.80 2.48 -9.31
C PHE A 170 11.10 2.57 -8.51
N LYS A 171 11.76 1.42 -8.26
CA LYS A 171 13.00 1.36 -7.48
C LYS A 171 14.17 2.07 -8.17
N SER A 172 14.26 2.01 -9.51
CA SER A 172 15.33 2.71 -10.23
C SER A 172 15.23 4.23 -10.08
N GLU A 173 14.01 4.74 -10.05
CA GLU A 173 13.74 6.17 -9.95
C GLU A 173 13.68 6.69 -8.50
N TRP A 174 13.35 5.81 -7.54
CA TRP A 174 13.13 6.16 -6.13
C TRP A 174 14.29 6.94 -5.52
N LYS A 175 15.53 6.48 -5.77
CA LYS A 175 16.72 7.12 -5.20
C LYS A 175 16.81 8.59 -5.62
N PHE A 176 16.64 8.84 -6.92
CA PHE A 176 16.87 10.14 -7.54
C PHE A 176 15.72 11.13 -7.32
N LYS A 177 14.48 10.63 -7.36
CA LYS A 177 13.28 11.49 -7.30
C LYS A 177 12.73 11.69 -5.88
N ILE A 178 13.04 10.79 -4.96
CA ILE A 178 12.41 10.75 -3.63
C ILE A 178 13.46 10.74 -2.51
N SER A 179 14.27 9.67 -2.45
CA SER A 179 15.15 9.42 -1.29
C SER A 179 16.19 10.53 -1.07
N SER A 180 16.86 10.96 -2.15
CA SER A 180 17.83 12.05 -2.09
C SER A 180 17.21 13.37 -1.61
N ASN A 181 15.97 13.68 -2.01
CA ASN A 181 15.29 14.90 -1.57
C ASN A 181 14.88 14.83 -0.10
N ALA A 182 14.37 13.68 0.36
CA ALA A 182 14.04 13.45 1.76
C ALA A 182 15.26 13.61 2.67
N GLU A 183 16.39 13.02 2.29
CA GLU A 183 17.62 13.08 3.08
C GLU A 183 18.24 14.49 3.09
N LYS A 184 18.24 15.19 1.94
CA LYS A 184 18.66 16.59 1.86
C LYS A 184 17.85 17.46 2.84
N SER A 185 16.54 17.24 2.88
CA SER A 185 15.61 18.00 3.72
C SER A 185 15.79 17.68 5.21
N ARG A 186 16.00 16.41 5.55
CA ARG A 186 16.31 15.98 6.92
C ARG A 186 17.58 16.64 7.44
N LYS A 187 18.66 16.66 6.63
CA LYS A 187 19.92 17.33 6.98
C LYS A 187 19.74 18.84 7.15
N ALA A 188 19.05 19.49 6.21
CA ALA A 188 18.79 20.93 6.29
C ALA A 188 17.98 21.34 7.52
N ALA A 189 17.07 20.49 8.00
CA ALA A 189 16.34 20.72 9.24
C ALA A 189 17.24 20.63 10.48
N LEU A 190 18.21 19.70 10.49
CA LEU A 190 19.15 19.54 11.61
C LEU A 190 20.18 20.67 11.73
N THR A 191 20.52 21.33 10.62
CA THR A 191 21.49 22.45 10.61
C THR A 191 20.86 23.79 10.99
N LYS A 192 19.53 23.87 11.08
CA LYS A 192 18.78 25.08 11.46
C LYS A 192 18.47 25.16 12.96
N VAL A 193 19.00 24.23 13.75
CA VAL A 193 18.94 24.19 15.22
C VAL A 193 20.29 24.66 15.76
#